data_AF-A0A9X5HAY4-F1
#
_entry.id   AF-A0A9X5HAY4-F1
#
_cell.length_a   1.000
_cell.length_b   1.000
_cell.length_c   1.000
_cell.angle_alpha   90.00
_cell.angle_beta   90.00
_cell.angle_gamma   90.00
#
_symmetry.space_group_name_H-M   'P 1'
#
loop_
_entity.id
_entity.type
_entity.pdbx_description
1 polymer ?
#
loop_
_entity_poly.entity_id
_entity_poly.type
_entity_poly.pdbx_seq_one_letter_code
_entity_poly.pdbx_strand_id
1 'polypeptide(L)'
;MRWYAWAGHRANATLAASLPSVVLRHRSVDDRFVRLQDGITLQDWRVASQDVGAGLTLPHVDPHAVRGLKFAEALPARLAEATLAARLGDAEGSPCSSE
;
A
#
# COMPACT_ATOMS: atom_id res chain seq x y z
N MET A 1 8.68 -8.46 12.75
CA MET A 1 9.48 -9.16 11.69
C MET A 1 9.49 -8.36 10.37
N ARG A 2 10.41 -8.61 9.42
CA ARG A 2 10.44 -7.95 8.08
C ARG A 2 10.19 -8.98 6.97
N TRP A 3 9.29 -8.66 6.05
CA TRP A 3 9.06 -9.42 4.82
C TRP A 3 9.60 -8.64 3.62
N TYR A 4 10.62 -9.17 2.96
CA TYR A 4 11.21 -8.55 1.77
C TYR A 4 10.38 -8.91 0.55
N ALA A 5 9.87 -7.89 -0.15
CA ALA A 5 8.93 -8.08 -1.25
C ALA A 5 9.40 -7.50 -2.60
N TRP A 6 10.45 -6.66 -2.66
CA TRP A 6 10.99 -6.02 -3.89
C TRP A 6 9.96 -5.53 -4.93
N ALA A 7 8.72 -5.27 -4.51
CA ALA A 7 7.62 -4.90 -5.39
C ALA A 7 7.48 -3.38 -5.54
N GLY A 8 8.34 -2.61 -4.87
CA GLY A 8 8.32 -1.15 -4.84
C GLY A 8 7.30 -0.58 -3.84
N HIS A 9 7.37 0.74 -3.64
CA HIS A 9 6.56 1.46 -2.64
C HIS A 9 5.06 1.19 -2.76
N ARG A 10 4.51 1.30 -3.98
CA ARG A 10 3.08 1.22 -4.26
C ARG A 10 2.51 -0.15 -3.91
N ALA A 11 3.17 -1.20 -4.39
CA ALA A 11 2.76 -2.57 -4.13
C ALA A 11 2.84 -2.90 -2.63
N ASN A 12 3.93 -2.50 -1.96
CA ASN A 12 4.09 -2.70 -0.52
C ASN A 12 3.04 -1.90 0.28
N ALA A 13 2.62 -0.73 -0.21
CA ALA A 13 1.60 0.10 0.45
C ALA A 13 0.20 -0.49 0.30
N THR A 14 -0.15 -0.98 -0.89
CA THR A 14 -1.39 -1.72 -1.15
C THR A 14 -1.45 -2.99 -0.30
N LEU A 15 -0.33 -3.71 -0.19
CA LEU A 15 -0.23 -4.90 0.63
C LEU A 15 -0.39 -4.59 2.12
N ALA A 16 0.23 -3.52 2.61
CA ALA A 16 0.07 -3.06 3.99
C ALA A 16 -1.35 -2.59 4.32
N ALA A 17 -2.04 -1.99 3.35
CA ALA A 17 -3.44 -1.60 3.51
C ALA A 17 -4.40 -2.80 3.51
N SER A 18 -4.12 -3.80 2.66
CA SER A 18 -4.94 -4.99 2.47
C SER A 18 -4.79 -6.03 3.59
N LEU A 19 -3.65 -6.06 4.28
CA LEU A 19 -3.33 -7.02 5.34
C LEU A 19 -3.15 -6.37 6.73
N PRO A 20 -4.15 -5.62 7.24
CA PRO A 20 -3.96 -4.83 8.47
C PRO A 20 -3.78 -5.66 9.74
N SER A 21 -4.24 -6.91 9.74
CA SER A 21 -4.13 -7.86 10.86
C SER A 21 -2.72 -8.42 11.04
N VAL A 22 -1.90 -8.44 9.98
CA VAL A 22 -0.55 -9.03 9.99
C VAL A 22 0.55 -8.02 9.66
N VAL A 23 0.21 -6.86 9.07
CA VAL A 23 1.15 -5.78 8.75
C VAL A 23 1.02 -4.62 9.74
N LEU A 24 2.16 -4.08 10.19
CA LEU A 24 2.21 -2.87 11.00
C LEU A 24 1.92 -1.62 10.15
N ARG A 25 0.79 -0.96 10.41
CA ARG A 25 0.35 0.25 9.69
C ARG A 25 1.17 1.53 9.98
N HIS A 26 1.86 1.61 11.12
CA HIS A 26 2.23 2.91 11.70
C HIS A 26 3.64 3.44 11.34
N ARG A 27 4.42 2.73 10.52
CA ARG A 27 5.76 3.18 10.11
C ARG A 27 5.86 3.05 8.61
N SER A 28 6.12 4.19 7.94
CA SER A 28 6.48 4.36 6.53
C SER A 28 6.76 3.03 5.84
N VAL A 29 5.89 2.65 4.91
CA VAL A 29 6.11 1.50 4.05
C VAL A 29 7.43 1.71 3.30
N ASP A 30 8.36 0.77 3.43
CA ASP A 30 9.63 0.80 2.71
C ASP A 30 9.43 0.15 1.34
N ASP A 31 10.13 0.63 0.33
CA ASP A 31 10.03 0.13 -1.04
C ASP A 31 10.56 -1.31 -1.15
N ARG A 32 11.37 -1.74 -0.18
CA ARG A 32 12.05 -3.05 -0.18
C ARG A 32 11.38 -4.09 0.70
N PHE A 33 10.70 -3.68 1.77
CA PHE A 33 10.13 -4.61 2.74
C PHE A 33 8.87 -4.06 3.42
N VAL A 34 8.04 -4.98 3.87
CA VAL A 34 6.87 -4.71 4.71
C VAL A 34 7.15 -5.19 6.13
N ARG A 35 6.75 -4.40 7.14
CA ARG A 35 6.91 -4.79 8.55
C ARG A 35 5.70 -5.59 9.01
N LEU A 36 5.96 -6.80 9.45
CA LEU A 36 4.93 -7.66 10.05
C LEU A 36 4.79 -7.37 11.55
N GLN A 37 3.57 -7.51 12.06
CA GLN A 37 3.29 -7.48 13.49
C GLN A 37 4.13 -8.54 14.22
N ASP A 38 4.45 -8.29 15.48
CA ASP A 38 5.23 -9.23 16.27
C ASP A 38 4.31 -10.32 16.83
N GLY A 39 4.77 -11.57 16.79
CA GLY A 39 4.00 -12.73 17.29
C GLY A 39 2.99 -13.34 16.30
N ILE A 40 2.97 -12.91 15.05
CA ILE A 40 2.11 -13.51 14.02
C ILE A 40 2.42 -15.00 13.80
N THR A 41 1.39 -15.82 13.69
CA THR A 41 1.52 -17.24 13.38
C THR A 41 1.26 -17.52 11.89
N LEU A 42 1.66 -18.71 11.42
CA LEU A 42 1.31 -19.20 10.08
C LEU A 42 -0.20 -19.32 9.85
N GLN A 43 -0.99 -19.49 10.92
CA GLN A 43 -2.45 -19.54 10.81
C GLN A 43 -3.01 -18.13 10.57
N ASP A 44 -2.55 -17.14 11.34
CA ASP A 44 -2.96 -15.73 11.15
C ASP A 44 -2.63 -15.24 9.75
N TRP A 45 -1.46 -15.63 9.23
CA TRP A 45 -1.07 -15.34 7.85
C TRP A 45 -2.03 -15.94 6.82
N ARG A 46 -2.42 -17.21 6.99
CA ARG A 46 -3.33 -17.89 6.06
C ARG A 46 -4.72 -17.25 6.07
N VAL A 47 -5.25 -16.93 7.26
CA VAL A 47 -6.54 -16.25 7.41
C VAL A 47 -6.49 -14.88 6.74
N ALA A 48 -5.48 -14.06 7.06
CA ALA A 48 -5.33 -12.74 6.46
C ALA A 48 -5.17 -12.80 4.93
N SER A 49 -4.44 -13.80 4.41
CA SER A 49 -4.27 -13.99 2.96
C SER A 49 -5.56 -14.43 2.26
N GLN A 50 -6.41 -15.20 2.94
CA GLN A 50 -7.73 -15.59 2.43
C GLN A 50 -8.68 -14.40 2.39
N ASP A 51 -8.66 -13.54 3.42
CA ASP A 51 -9.48 -12.33 3.48
C ASP A 51 -9.15 -11.35 2.33
N VAL A 52 -7.88 -11.24 1.93
CA VAL A 52 -7.46 -10.41 0.78
C VAL A 52 -7.96 -10.96 -0.56
N GLY A 53 -8.23 -12.26 -0.66
CA GLY A 53 -8.80 -12.86 -1.87
C GLY A 53 -10.13 -12.23 -2.31
N ALA A 54 -10.80 -11.49 -1.41
CA ALA A 54 -12.01 -10.73 -1.71
C ALA A 54 -11.76 -9.34 -2.36
N GLY A 55 -10.52 -8.83 -2.35
CA GLY A 55 -10.15 -7.57 -3.00
C GLY A 55 -8.99 -6.84 -2.32
N LEU A 56 -8.16 -6.17 -3.13
CA LEU A 56 -7.11 -5.29 -2.63
C LEU A 56 -7.69 -3.96 -2.14
N THR A 57 -7.21 -3.50 -0.98
CA THR A 57 -7.57 -2.21 -0.42
C THR A 57 -6.62 -1.13 -0.94
N LEU A 58 -7.18 0.04 -1.31
CA LEU A 58 -6.36 1.18 -1.72
C LEU A 58 -5.39 1.59 -0.59
N PRO A 59 -4.13 1.91 -0.93
CA PRO A 59 -3.15 2.31 0.06
C PRO A 59 -3.58 3.57 0.79
N HIS A 60 -3.32 3.62 2.10
CA HIS A 60 -3.52 4.84 2.87
C HIS A 60 -2.46 5.86 2.47
N VAL A 61 -2.90 7.06 2.12
CA VAL A 61 -2.03 8.16 1.69
C VAL A 61 -1.76 9.06 2.89
N ASP A 62 -0.49 9.30 3.18
CA ASP A 62 -0.10 10.26 4.21
C ASP A 62 -0.48 11.69 3.74
N PRO A 63 -1.30 12.45 4.50
CA PRO A 63 -1.63 13.83 4.17
C PRO A 63 -0.41 14.74 4.05
N HIS A 64 0.71 14.42 4.71
CA HIS A 64 1.99 15.12 4.52
C HIS A 64 2.60 14.89 3.14
N ALA A 65 2.42 13.70 2.55
CA ALA A 65 2.90 13.41 1.19
C ALA A 65 2.06 14.11 0.11
N VAL A 66 0.84 14.51 0.46
CA VAL A 66 -0.06 15.29 -0.42
C VAL A 66 0.30 16.78 -0.42
N ARG A 67 0.78 17.30 0.72
CA ARG A 67 1.25 18.69 0.84
C ARG A 67 2.52 18.89 0.00
N GLY A 68 2.41 19.71 -1.04
CA GLY A 68 3.51 20.01 -1.98
C GLY A 68 3.32 19.43 -3.38
N LEU A 69 2.23 18.69 -3.62
CA LEU A 69 1.85 18.28 -4.97
C LEU A 69 1.07 19.40 -5.64
N LYS A 70 1.49 19.79 -6.86
CA LYS A 70 0.86 20.88 -7.63
C LYS A 70 -0.66 20.71 -7.81
N PHE A 71 -1.14 19.47 -7.88
CA PHE A 71 -2.59 19.20 -7.98
C PHE A 71 -3.32 19.29 -6.63
N ALA A 72 -2.61 19.10 -5.51
CA ALA A 72 -3.18 19.24 -4.16
C ALA A 72 -3.37 20.71 -3.77
N GLU A 73 -2.65 21.63 -4.39
CA GLU A 73 -2.89 23.08 -4.26
C GLU A 73 -4.21 23.52 -4.94
N ALA A 74 -4.68 22.74 -5.91
CA ALA A 74 -5.90 23.02 -6.67
C ALA A 74 -7.15 22.25 -6.16
N LEU A 75 -6.98 21.31 -5.22
CA LEU A 75 -8.05 20.42 -4.76
C LEU A 75 -8.15 20.39 -3.23
N PRO A 76 -9.37 20.27 -2.67
CA PRO A 76 -9.55 19.96 -1.24
C PRO A 76 -8.80 18.69 -0.84
N ALA A 77 -8.19 18.69 0.36
CA ALA A 77 -7.28 17.63 0.82
C ALA A 77 -7.83 16.20 0.65
N ARG A 78 -9.11 15.97 0.98
CA ARG A 78 -9.73 14.64 0.83
C ARG A 78 -9.79 14.13 -0.62
N LEU A 79 -9.96 15.03 -1.58
CA LEU A 79 -9.98 14.66 -3.00
C LEU A 79 -8.56 14.41 -3.51
N ALA A 80 -7.58 15.19 -3.04
CA ALA A 80 -6.18 14.95 -3.38
C ALA A 80 -5.68 13.60 -2.83
N GLU A 81 -6.03 13.26 -1.59
CA GLU A 81 -5.76 11.95 -0.98
C GLU A 81 -6.43 10.80 -1.74
N ALA A 82 -7.72 10.92 -2.04
CA ALA A 82 -8.45 9.89 -2.79
C ALA A 82 -7.89 9.68 -4.21
N THR A 83 -7.50 10.76 -4.87
CA THR A 83 -6.87 10.71 -6.21
C THR A 83 -5.51 10.02 -6.16
N LEU A 84 -4.69 10.34 -5.14
CA LEU A 84 -3.39 9.70 -4.98
C LEU A 84 -3.55 8.22 -4.63
N ALA A 85 -4.48 7.87 -3.74
CA ALA A 85 -4.78 6.49 -3.37
C ALA A 85 -5.18 5.67 -4.60
N ALA A 86 -6.09 6.21 -5.42
CA ALA A 86 -6.51 5.59 -6.67
C ALA A 86 -5.34 5.38 -7.65
N ARG A 87 -4.47 6.38 -7.83
CA ARG A 87 -3.28 6.27 -8.73
C ARG A 87 -2.20 5.33 -8.22
N LEU A 88 -2.11 5.12 -6.92
CA LEU A 88 -1.19 4.14 -6.34
C LEU A 88 -1.73 2.72 -6.45
N GLY A 89 -3.06 2.56 -6.39
CA GLY A 89 -3.74 1.27 -6.54
C GLY A 89 -3.95 0.83 -7.99
N ASP A 90 -3.83 1.75 -8.95
CA ASP A 90 -3.95 1.45 -10.37
C ASP A 90 -2.73 0.66 -10.87
N ALA A 91 -2.98 -0.57 -11.34
CA ALA A 91 -1.96 -1.52 -11.79
C ALA A 91 -1.52 -1.29 -13.25
N GLU A 92 -2.13 -0.32 -13.96
CA GLU A 92 -1.79 0.10 -15.32
C GLU A 92 -0.48 0.93 -15.34
N GLY A 93 0.62 0.30 -14.91
CA GLY A 93 1.97 0.78 -15.12
C GLY A 93 2.59 0.04 -16.30
N SER A 94 2.30 0.50 -17.53
CA SER A 94 2.90 0.13 -18.82
C SER A 94 3.18 -1.37 -19.06
N PRO A 95 2.55 -2.03 -20.06
CA PRO A 95 3.13 -3.27 -20.57
C PRO A 95 4.55 -2.96 -21.05
N CYS A 96 5.54 -3.58 -20.42
CA CYS A 96 6.88 -3.63 -20.96
C CYS A 96 6.77 -4.45 -22.25
N SER A 97 6.72 -3.78 -23.40
CA SER A 97 6.98 -4.42 -24.67
C SER A 97 8.39 -5.01 -24.59
N SER A 98 8.46 -6.32 -24.42
CA SER A 98 9.67 -7.09 -24.64
C SER A 98 9.94 -7.11 -26.15
N GLU A 99 11.04 -6.50 -26.56
CA GLU A 99 11.69 -6.69 -27.85
C GLU A 99 13.00 -7.44 -27.65
#